data_AF-A0A4Q5T7J6-F1
#
_entry.id   AF-A0A4Q5T7J6-F1
#
_cell.length_a   1.000
_cell.length_b   1.000
_cell.length_c   1.000
_cell.angle_alpha   90.00
_cell.angle_beta   90.00
_cell.angle_gamma   90.00
#
_symmetry.space_group_name_H-M   'P 1'
#
loop_
_entity.id
_entity.type
_entity.pdbx_description
1 polymer ?
#
loop_
_entity_poly.entity_id
_entity_poly.type
_entity_poly.pdbx_seq_one_letter_code
_entity_poly.pdbx_strand_id
1 'polypeptide(L)'
;GYSFADELTGEEAYPAGSVAMANAGPDTNGSQFFLNFADSDFPPDYTVFGTISADGLAALEDVASVGAEGGAPDGPPAEPIVIDSVRPVE
;
A
#
# COMPACT_ATOMS: atom_id res chain seq x y z
N GLY A 1 20.15 -0.78 -1.15
CA GLY A 1 19.39 -1.21 0.04
C GLY A 1 19.51 -2.72 0.18
N TYR A 2 18.70 -3.32 1.05
CA TYR A 2 18.47 -4.77 1.03
C TYR A 2 17.34 -5.08 0.05
N SER A 3 17.30 -6.32 -0.44
CA SER A 3 16.17 -6.86 -1.19
C SER A 3 15.85 -8.26 -0.67
N PHE A 4 14.60 -8.68 -0.80
CA PHE A 4 14.17 -10.03 -0.49
C PHE A 4 13.12 -10.53 -1.50
N ALA A 5 12.97 -11.85 -1.55
CA ALA A 5 12.12 -12.55 -2.49
C ALA A 5 10.64 -12.20 -2.30
N ASP A 6 9.84 -12.41 -3.35
CA ASP A 6 8.39 -12.38 -3.22
C ASP A 6 7.88 -13.66 -2.52
N GLU A 7 6.80 -13.53 -1.76
CA GLU A 7 6.09 -14.64 -1.11
C GLU A 7 4.70 -14.80 -1.75
N LEU A 8 4.66 -15.30 -2.99
CA LEU A 8 3.45 -15.36 -3.83
C LEU A 8 2.92 -16.79 -4.03
N THR A 9 1.61 -16.93 -4.12
CA THR A 9 0.88 -18.12 -4.56
C THR A 9 0.43 -18.02 -6.02
N GLY A 10 0.42 -16.81 -6.61
CA GLY A 10 -0.08 -16.53 -7.96
C GLY A 10 -1.59 -16.27 -8.02
N GLU A 11 -2.23 -16.12 -6.87
CA GLU A 11 -3.68 -15.87 -6.71
C GLU A 11 -3.96 -14.62 -5.88
N GLU A 12 -2.94 -13.77 -5.68
CA GLU A 12 -3.03 -12.55 -4.90
C GLU A 12 -4.11 -11.63 -5.46
N ALA A 13 -4.93 -11.12 -4.55
CA ALA A 13 -5.92 -10.09 -4.83
C ALA A 13 -5.73 -8.93 -3.86
N TYR A 14 -6.17 -7.76 -4.29
CA TYR A 14 -5.91 -6.50 -3.58
C TYR A 14 -7.21 -5.76 -3.28
N PRO A 15 -8.12 -6.35 -2.47
CA PRO A 15 -9.33 -5.66 -2.06
C PRO A 15 -8.98 -4.45 -1.17
N ALA A 16 -9.95 -3.55 -1.01
CA ALA A 16 -9.87 -2.47 -0.05
C ALA A 16 -9.50 -3.01 1.35
N GLY A 17 -8.55 -2.37 1.99
CA GLY A 17 -8.00 -2.78 3.27
C GLY A 17 -6.87 -3.80 3.21
N SER A 18 -6.31 -4.13 2.05
CA SER A 18 -5.09 -4.96 1.95
C SER A 18 -3.81 -4.13 2.09
N VAL A 19 -2.78 -4.75 2.68
CA VAL A 19 -1.43 -4.19 2.80
C VAL A 19 -0.45 -5.08 2.03
N ALA A 20 0.29 -4.51 1.09
CA ALA A 20 1.19 -5.26 0.22
C ALA A 20 2.53 -4.57 0.01
N MET A 21 3.56 -5.37 -0.27
CA MET A 21 4.91 -4.88 -0.56
C MET A 21 4.97 -4.25 -1.96
N ALA A 22 5.59 -3.07 -2.07
CA ALA A 22 5.95 -2.52 -3.36
C ALA A 22 7.31 -3.07 -3.81
N ASN A 23 7.47 -3.33 -5.10
CA ASN A 23 8.70 -3.83 -5.70
C ASN A 23 9.02 -3.07 -7.01
N ALA A 24 10.19 -3.36 -7.59
CA ALA A 24 10.64 -2.84 -8.89
C ALA A 24 10.78 -3.99 -9.91
N GLY A 25 9.94 -5.02 -9.78
CA GLY A 25 10.04 -6.31 -10.47
C GLY A 25 10.21 -7.48 -9.50
N PRO A 26 10.16 -8.73 -9.99
CA PRO A 26 10.17 -9.92 -9.15
C PRO A 26 11.37 -9.98 -8.20
N ASP A 27 11.12 -10.41 -6.97
CA ASP A 27 12.09 -10.62 -5.89
C ASP A 27 12.90 -9.37 -5.49
N THR A 28 12.29 -8.18 -5.62
CA THR A 28 12.93 -6.89 -5.29
C THR A 28 12.27 -6.15 -4.14
N ASN A 29 11.55 -6.87 -3.26
CA ASN A 29 10.95 -6.27 -2.06
C ASN A 29 11.99 -5.60 -1.18
N GLY A 30 11.65 -4.45 -0.61
CA GLY A 30 12.53 -3.67 0.25
C GLY A 30 11.81 -3.18 1.51
N SER A 31 11.58 -1.88 1.58
CA SER A 31 10.84 -1.24 2.70
C SER A 31 9.60 -0.47 2.24
N GLN A 32 9.42 -0.28 0.93
CA GLN A 32 8.23 0.36 0.41
C GLN A 32 7.07 -0.65 0.41
N PHE A 33 5.92 -0.18 0.85
CA PHE A 33 4.65 -0.92 0.87
C PHE A 33 3.54 0.05 0.46
N PHE A 34 2.39 -0.49 0.12
CA PHE A 34 1.19 0.29 -0.18
C PHE A 34 -0.02 -0.25 0.57
N LEU A 35 -1.00 0.64 0.73
CA LEU A 35 -2.26 0.40 1.44
C LEU A 35 -3.38 0.61 0.43
N ASN A 36 -4.17 -0.42 0.15
CA ASN A 36 -5.31 -0.29 -0.75
C ASN A 36 -6.49 0.33 -0.01
N PHE A 37 -6.88 1.56 -0.35
CA PHE A 37 -8.09 2.20 0.19
C PHE A 37 -9.36 1.81 -0.60
N ALA A 38 -9.18 1.26 -1.80
CA ALA A 38 -10.24 0.72 -2.67
C ALA A 38 -9.74 -0.60 -3.30
N ASP A 39 -10.65 -1.35 -3.92
CA ASP A 39 -10.28 -2.56 -4.67
C ASP A 39 -9.36 -2.21 -5.85
N SER A 40 -8.24 -2.91 -5.96
CA SER A 40 -7.22 -2.69 -6.99
C SER A 40 -7.10 -3.91 -7.90
N ASP A 41 -7.14 -3.69 -9.22
CA ASP A 41 -7.00 -4.72 -10.26
C ASP A 41 -5.53 -4.98 -10.64
N PHE A 42 -4.61 -4.88 -9.68
CA PHE A 42 -3.20 -5.17 -9.94
C PHE A 42 -2.96 -6.65 -10.26
N PRO A 43 -1.94 -6.98 -11.08
CA PRO A 43 -1.52 -8.36 -11.24
C PRO A 43 -1.03 -8.95 -9.90
N PRO A 44 -1.07 -10.29 -9.73
CA PRO A 44 -0.71 -10.98 -8.48
C PRO A 44 0.81 -11.01 -8.21
N ASP A 45 1.48 -9.88 -8.39
CA ASP A 45 2.93 -9.73 -8.36
C ASP A 45 3.44 -9.09 -7.06
N TYR A 46 2.56 -8.79 -6.09
CA TYR A 46 2.90 -8.08 -4.85
C TYR A 46 2.52 -8.90 -3.61
N THR A 47 3.49 -9.18 -2.76
CA THR A 47 3.27 -9.94 -1.52
C THR A 47 2.32 -9.20 -0.58
N VAL A 48 1.15 -9.77 -0.35
CA VAL A 48 0.18 -9.31 0.65
C VAL A 48 0.60 -9.85 2.02
N PHE A 49 0.78 -8.96 3.00
CA PHE A 49 1.28 -9.33 4.33
C PHE A 49 0.41 -8.84 5.49
N GLY A 50 -0.70 -8.17 5.21
CA GLY A 50 -1.59 -7.69 6.26
C GLY A 50 -2.91 -7.15 5.76
N THR A 51 -3.78 -6.83 6.71
CA THR A 51 -5.06 -6.18 6.47
C THR A 51 -5.22 -4.97 7.40
N ILE A 52 -6.10 -4.07 7.00
CA ILE A 52 -6.35 -2.79 7.65
C ILE A 52 -7.67 -2.91 8.42
N SER A 53 -7.72 -2.38 9.65
CA SER A 53 -8.95 -2.31 10.42
C SER A 53 -9.96 -1.36 9.76
N ALA A 54 -11.24 -1.47 10.12
CA ALA A 54 -12.28 -0.57 9.61
C ALA A 54 -11.95 0.91 9.88
N ASP A 55 -11.51 1.24 11.10
CA ASP A 55 -11.12 2.60 11.47
C ASP A 55 -9.89 3.09 10.67
N GLY A 56 -8.94 2.19 10.40
CA GLY A 56 -7.77 2.50 9.58
C GLY A 56 -8.13 2.74 8.11
N LEU A 57 -9.08 1.97 7.57
CA LEU A 57 -9.56 2.14 6.20
C LEU A 57 -10.28 3.49 6.04
N ALA A 58 -11.13 3.87 7.00
CA ALA A 58 -11.78 5.18 7.00
C ALA A 58 -10.75 6.33 7.01
N ALA A 59 -9.68 6.21 7.80
CA ALA A 59 -8.60 7.20 7.80
C ALA A 59 -7.85 7.27 6.45
N LEU A 60 -7.72 6.15 5.73
CA LEU A 60 -7.13 6.14 4.40
C LEU A 60 -8.03 6.75 3.34
N GLU A 61 -9.35 6.59 3.45
CA GLU A 61 -10.30 7.27 2.57
C GLU A 61 -10.19 8.80 2.71
N ASP A 62 -10.04 9.30 3.96
CA ASP A 62 -9.79 10.72 4.21
C ASP A 62 -8.48 11.20 3.58
N VAL A 63 -7.40 10.42 3.71
CA VAL A 63 -6.12 10.72 3.06
C VAL A 63 -6.24 10.72 1.54
N ALA A 64 -6.90 9.73 0.96
CA ALA A 64 -7.10 9.63 -0.49
C ALA A 64 -7.94 10.80 -1.06
N SER A 65 -8.87 11.33 -0.27
CA SER A 65 -9.73 12.46 -0.67
C SER A 65 -8.97 13.77 -0.91
N VAL A 66 -7.78 13.92 -0.34
CA VAL A 66 -6.87 15.05 -0.57
C VAL A 66 -6.39 15.09 -2.03
N GLY A 67 -6.25 13.91 -2.65
CA GLY A 67 -5.81 13.76 -4.04
C GLY A 67 -4.32 14.04 -4.26
N ALA A 68 -3.89 13.90 -5.51
CA ALA A 68 -2.51 14.19 -5.93
C ALA A 68 -2.30 15.66 -6.29
N GLU A 69 -1.04 16.10 -6.27
CA GLU A 69 -0.63 17.45 -6.65
C GLU A 69 -1.21 17.84 -8.03
N GLY A 70 -1.81 19.03 -8.09
CA GLY A 70 -2.44 19.53 -9.32
C GLY A 70 -3.70 18.76 -9.76
N GLY A 71 -4.26 17.88 -8.92
CA GLY A 71 -5.41 17.05 -9.26
C GLY A 71 -5.10 15.95 -10.27
N ALA A 72 -3.82 15.55 -10.35
CA ALA A 72 -3.38 14.47 -11.22
C ALA A 72 -4.01 13.11 -10.80
N PRO A 73 -4.13 12.15 -11.74
CA PRO A 73 -4.62 10.81 -11.40
C PRO A 73 -3.62 9.98 -10.58
N ASP A 74 -2.35 10.38 -10.58
CA ASP A 74 -1.25 9.75 -9.84
C ASP A 74 -0.16 10.79 -9.59
N GLY A 75 0.70 10.56 -8.60
CA GLY A 75 1.81 11.42 -8.23
C GLY A 75 1.87 11.71 -6.74
N PRO A 76 2.72 12.67 -6.33
CA PRO A 76 2.81 13.08 -4.94
C PRO A 76 1.46 13.62 -4.45
N PRO A 77 1.13 13.48 -3.16
CA PRO A 77 -0.12 13.99 -2.61
C PRO A 77 -0.14 15.53 -2.67
N ALA A 78 -1.35 16.10 -2.81
CA ALA A 78 -1.52 17.55 -2.85
C ALA A 78 -1.09 18.24 -1.55
N GLU A 79 -1.16 17.51 -0.42
CA GLU A 79 -0.64 17.92 0.87
C GLU A 79 0.29 16.84 1.44
N PRO A 80 1.36 17.19 2.18
CA PRO A 80 2.28 16.20 2.73
C PRO A 80 1.59 15.25 3.73
N ILE A 81 1.64 13.95 3.45
CA ILE A 81 1.19 12.89 4.37
C ILE A 81 2.40 12.16 4.91
N VAL A 82 2.55 12.13 6.23
CA VAL A 82 3.75 11.63 6.91
C VAL A 82 3.38 10.57 7.95
N ILE A 83 4.07 9.44 7.92
CA ILE A 83 4.03 8.45 9.00
C ILE A 83 5.06 8.87 10.05
N ASP A 84 4.62 9.50 11.13
CA ASP A 84 5.52 9.97 12.20
C ASP A 84 6.10 8.83 13.05
N SER A 85 5.30 7.79 13.30
CA SER A 85 5.76 6.63 14.05
C SER A 85 4.93 5.39 13.72
N VAL A 86 5.56 4.21 13.85
CA VAL A 86 4.91 2.91 13.77
C VAL A 86 5.19 2.17 15.07
N ARG A 87 4.15 1.59 15.68
CA ARG A 87 4.27 0.86 16.94
C ARG A 87 3.54 -0.48 16.80
N PRO A 88 4.25 -1.61 16.96
CA PRO A 88 3.58 -2.89 17.17
C PRO A 88 2.70 -2.79 18.42
N VAL A 89 1.47 -3.27 18.32
CA VAL A 89 0.62 -3.50 19.48
C VAL A 89 0.87 -4.92 19.98
N GLU A 90 1.22 -5.05 21.25
CA GLU A 90 1.37 -6.33 21.95
C GLU A 90 0.03 -6.86 22.46
#